data_AF-A0A378FY43-F1
#
_entry.id   AF-A0A378FY43-F1
#
_cell.length_a   1.000
_cell.length_b   1.000
_cell.length_c   1.000
_cell.angle_alpha   90.00
_cell.angle_beta   90.00
_cell.angle_gamma   90.00
#
_symmetry.space_group_name_H-M   'P 1'
#
loop_
_entity.id
_entity.type
_entity.pdbx_description
1 polymer ?
#
loop_
_entity_poly.entity_id
_entity_poly.type
_entity_poly.pdbx_seq_one_letter_code
_entity_poly.pdbx_strand_id
1 'polypeptide(L)' 'MHGWLTSLGATTFQAEDGKDALHKMTEVHPDLMICDISMPRMNGLELVETLRNRGEQLPILMISATRKHVGYS' A
#
# COMPACT_ATOMS: atom_id res chain seq x y z
N MET A 1 5.77 4.54 -10.33
CA MET A 1 6.22 5.01 -9.00
C MET A 1 7.60 4.49 -8.62
N HIS A 2 7.91 3.21 -8.87
CA HIS A 2 9.23 2.60 -8.64
C HIS A 2 10.44 3.43 -9.12
N GLY A 3 10.52 3.76 -10.42
CA GLY A 3 11.65 4.51 -10.96
C GLY A 3 11.88 5.90 -10.35
N TRP A 4 10.80 6.57 -9.90
CA TRP A 4 10.91 7.87 -9.24
C TRP A 4 11.46 7.73 -7.82
N LEU A 5 10.96 6.77 -7.03
CA LEU A 5 11.46 6.51 -5.68
C LEU A 5 12.92 6.04 -5.69
N THR A 6 13.29 5.17 -6.62
CA THR A 6 14.69 4.72 -6.78
C THR A 6 15.61 5.87 -7.20
N SER A 7 15.15 6.80 -8.05
CA SER A 7 15.92 8.00 -8.40
C SER A 7 16.17 8.94 -7.21
N LEU A 8 15.32 8.87 -6.18
CA LEU A 8 15.49 9.60 -4.92
C LEU A 8 16.38 8.84 -3.92
N GLY A 9 16.92 7.67 -4.30
CA GLY A 9 17.78 6.84 -3.46
C GLY A 9 17.03 5.85 -2.55
N ALA A 10 15.72 5.69 -2.71
CA ALA A 10 14.94 4.74 -1.92
C ALA A 10 15.10 3.31 -2.44
N THR A 11 15.26 2.36 -1.52
CA THR A 11 15.09 0.93 -1.78
C THR A 11 13.60 0.62 -1.79
N THR A 12 13.10 0.00 -2.86
CA THR A 12 11.66 -0.25 -3.00
C THR A 12 11.39 -1.73 -3.21
N PHE A 13 10.33 -2.21 -2.57
CA PHE A 13 9.77 -3.54 -2.78
C PHE A 13 8.37 -3.39 -3.36
N GLN A 14 8.05 -4.15 -4.40
CA GLN A 14 6.72 -4.13 -5.03
C GLN A 14 5.90 -5.31 -4.53
N ALA A 15 4.63 -5.10 -4.26
CA ALA A 15 3.67 -6.16 -3.99
C ALA A 15 2.49 -6.04 -4.95
N GLU A 16 1.97 -7.17 -5.44
CA GLU A 16 0.86 -7.18 -6.40
C GLU A 16 -0.51 -6.99 -5.73
N ASP A 17 -0.63 -7.31 -4.44
CA ASP A 17 -1.83 -7.14 -3.63
C ASP A 17 -1.50 -7.14 -2.12
N GLY A 18 -2.54 -7.09 -1.28
CA GLY A 18 -2.38 -7.16 0.17
C GLY A 18 -1.80 -8.47 0.70
N LYS A 19 -2.02 -9.62 0.06
CA LYS A 19 -1.49 -10.91 0.54
C LYS A 19 0.01 -11.03 0.29
N ASP A 20 0.45 -10.66 -0.90
CA ASP A 20 1.87 -10.58 -1.27
C ASP A 20 2.59 -9.53 -0.40
N ALA A 21 1.94 -8.40 -0.11
CA ALA A 21 2.47 -7.41 0.83
C ALA A 21 2.69 -8.00 2.23
N LEU A 22 1.69 -8.70 2.79
CA LEU A 22 1.81 -9.35 4.10
C LEU A 22 2.91 -10.42 4.14
N HIS A 23 3.10 -11.17 3.05
CA HIS A 23 4.15 -12.16 2.96
C HIS A 23 5.52 -11.49 2.90
N LYS A 24 5.71 -10.48 2.03
CA LYS A 24 6.98 -9.75 1.93
C LYS A 24 7.37 -9.08 3.24
N MET A 25 6.41 -8.58 4.00
CA MET A 25 6.66 -7.98 5.31
C MET A 25 7.22 -8.94 6.36
N THR A 26 7.24 -10.25 6.12
CA THR A 26 7.96 -11.20 7.00
C THR A 26 9.47 -11.15 6.81
N GLU A 27 9.92 -10.66 5.65
CA GLU A 27 11.35 -10.61 5.27
C GLU A 27 11.86 -9.16 5.19
N VAL A 28 10.98 -8.21 4.86
CA VAL A 28 11.33 -6.79 4.72
C VAL A 28 10.58 -5.92 5.72
N HIS A 29 11.28 -4.96 6.31
CA HIS A 29 10.71 -3.97 7.23
C HIS A 29 10.85 -2.57 6.61
N PRO A 30 9.89 -2.15 5.76
CA PRO A 30 9.95 -0.83 5.13
C PRO A 30 9.70 0.28 6.15
N ASP A 31 10.22 1.48 5.90
CA ASP A 31 9.91 2.67 6.70
C ASP A 31 8.58 3.33 6.31
N LEU A 32 8.10 3.04 5.10
CA LEU A 32 6.86 3.58 4.53
C LEU A 32 6.24 2.56 3.57
N MET A 33 4.94 2.36 3.68
CA MET A 33 4.15 1.64 2.67
C MET A 33 3.28 2.61 1.88
N ILE A 34 3.27 2.45 0.56
CA ILE A 34 2.32 3.12 -0.34
C ILE A 34 1.41 2.03 -0.90
N CYS A 35 0.11 2.18 -0.70
CA CYS A 35 -0.88 1.15 -1.04
C CYS A 35 -2.08 1.78 -1.76
N ASP A 36 -2.61 1.09 -2.78
CA ASP A 36 -3.91 1.46 -3.36
C ASP A 36 -5.05 0.95 -2.47
N ILE A 37 -6.16 1.68 -2.37
CA ILE A 37 -7.39 1.16 -1.75
C ILE A 37 -7.96 0.03 -2.59
N SER A 38 -7.98 0.17 -3.93
CA SER A 38 -8.59 -0.78 -4.85
C SER A 38 -7.54 -1.74 -5.41
N MET A 39 -7.37 -2.88 -4.75
CA MET A 39 -6.47 -3.96 -5.17
C MET A 39 -7.24 -5.29 -5.37
N PRO A 40 -6.77 -6.19 -6.25
CA PRO A 40 -7.34 -7.53 -6.38
C PRO A 40 -7.05 -8.38 -5.13
N ARG A 41 -7.93 -9.36 -4.83
CA ARG A 41 -7.82 -10.38 -3.76
C ARG A 41 -7.89 -9.86 -2.31
N MET A 42 -7.07 -8.89 -1.93
CA MET A 42 -7.13 -8.21 -0.63
C MET A 42 -6.97 -6.72 -0.87
N ASN A 43 -7.96 -5.94 -0.43
CA ASN A 43 -7.94 -4.49 -0.64
C ASN A 43 -7.02 -3.80 0.38
N GLY A 44 -6.68 -2.54 0.12
CA GLY A 44 -5.71 -1.82 0.96
C GLY A 44 -6.19 -1.52 2.37
N LEU A 45 -7.51 -1.44 2.61
CA LEU A 45 -8.05 -1.24 3.96
C LEU A 45 -7.93 -2.52 4.80
N GLU A 46 -8.26 -3.68 4.21
CA GLU A 46 -8.09 -5.00 4.85
C GLU A 46 -6.62 -5.27 5.22
N LEU A 47 -5.69 -4.86 4.35
CA LEU A 47 -4.26 -4.93 4.62
C LEU A 47 -3.89 -4.06 5.84
N VAL A 48 -4.30 -2.79 5.86
CA VAL A 48 -4.02 -1.87 6.97
C VAL A 48 -4.58 -2.43 8.28
N GLU A 49 -5.84 -2.88 8.28
CA GLU A 49 -6.47 -3.47 9.46
C GLU A 49 -5.68 -4.68 9.97
N THR A 50 -5.28 -5.58 9.07
CA THR A 50 -4.46 -6.75 9.41
C THR A 50 -3.14 -6.35 10.05
N LEU A 51 -2.45 -5.36 9.50
CA LEU A 51 -1.17 -4.87 10.03
C LEU A 51 -1.34 -4.24 11.42
N ARG A 52 -2.37 -3.40 11.60
CA ARG A 52 -2.64 -2.77 12.91
C ARG A 52 -3.02 -3.81 13.97
N ASN A 53 -3.78 -4.83 13.62
CA ASN A 53 -4.10 -5.94 14.54
C ASN A 53 -2.86 -6.77 14.93
N ARG A 54 -1.83 -6.80 14.09
CA ARG A 54 -0.52 -7.39 14.42
C ARG A 54 0.38 -6.47 15.26
N GLY A 55 -0.07 -5.25 15.56
CA GLY A 55 0.68 -4.25 16.31
C GLY A 55 1.63 -3.40 15.47
N GLU A 56 1.65 -3.58 14.15
CA GLU A 56 2.55 -2.85 13.25
C GLU A 56 2.21 -1.35 13.25
N GLN A 57 3.23 -0.51 13.46
CA GLN A 57 3.11 0.96 13.47
C GLN A 57 3.60 1.61 12.17
N LEU A 58 3.89 0.80 11.15
CA LEU A 58 4.33 1.24 9.82
C LEU A 58 3.47 2.41 9.30
N PRO A 59 4.06 3.56 8.94
CA PRO A 59 3.35 4.60 8.20
C PRO A 59 2.83 4.07 6.86
N ILE A 60 1.54 4.30 6.57
CA ILE A 60 0.90 3.84 5.34
C ILE A 60 0.25 5.04 4.63
N LEU A 61 0.68 5.30 3.40
CA LEU A 61 0.07 6.26 2.50
C LEU A 61 -0.91 5.53 1.57
N MET A 62 -2.20 5.74 1.81
CA MET A 62 -3.27 5.23 0.96
C MET A 62 -3.46 6.13 -0.25
N ILE A 63 -3.39 5.56 -1.44
CA ILE A 63 -3.73 6.23 -2.69
C ILE A 63 -5.03 5.61 -3.22
N SER A 64 -5.96 6.43 -3.69
CA SER A 64 -7.16 5.93 -4.35
C SER A 64 -7.54 6.84 -5.48
N ALA A 65 -7.73 6.26 -6.66
CA ALA A 65 -8.34 6.94 -7.78
C ALA A 65 -9.88 6.95 -7.60
N THR A 66 -10.39 7.76 -6.66
CA THR A 66 -11.82 8.04 -6.64
C THR A 66 -12.17 8.99 -7.77
N ARG A 67 -12.80 8.48 -8.84
CA ARG A 67 -13.41 9.33 -9.86
C ARG A 67 -14.63 10.00 -9.23
N LYS A 68 -14.45 11.17 -8.61
CA LYS A 68 -15.59 12.02 -8.24
C LYS A 68 -16.21 12.57 -9.53
N HIS A 69 -17.13 11.81 -10.13
CA HIS A 69 -18.13 12.40 -11.01
C HIS A 69 -19.08 13.21 -10.13
N VAL A 70 -18.80 14.50 -9.95
CA VAL A 70 -19.82 15.46 -9.51
C VAL A 70 -20.64 15.78 -10.75
N GLY A 71 -21.63 14.94 -11.03
CA GLY A 71 -22.70 15.28 -11.96
C GLY A 71 -23.65 16.23 -11.26
N TYR A 72 -23.60 17.51 -11.61
CA TYR A 72 -24.76 18.39 -11.42
C TYR A 72 -25.78 17.98 -12.49
N SER A 73 -26.87 17.35 -12.06
CA SER A 73 -28.14 17.32 -12.79
C SER A 73 -29.00 18.47 -12.33
#